data_AF-A0A7S2FZK7-F1
#
_entry.id   AF-A0A7S2FZK7-F1
#
_cell.length_a   1.000
_cell.length_b   1.000
_cell.length_c   1.000
_cell.angle_alpha   90.00
_cell.angle_beta   90.00
_cell.angle_gamma   90.00
#
_symmetry.space_group_name_H-M   'P 1'
#
loop_
_entity.id
_entity.type
_entity.pdbx_description
1 polymer ?
#
loop_
_entity_poly.entity_id
_entity_poly.type
_entity_poly.pdbx_seq_one_letter_code
_entity_poly.pdbx_strand_id
1 'polypeptide(L)'
;WDVWGPDYFGSGRNAEHTVSQGRWAYTNITTTNWNDTHNPYGHMRAPWNMNSIPYVTRFNYTGSVNHQYDSAEMGMPTCMDFWTMIMTCDTWDEFGWKMTYDPH
;
A
#
# COMPACT_ATOMS: atom_id res chain seq x y z
N TRP A 1 17.79 -2.45 13.38
CA TRP A 1 16.42 -2.00 13.08
C TRP A 1 16.22 -2.02 11.58
N ASP A 2 15.40 -2.97 11.11
CA ASP A 2 14.98 -3.00 9.71
C ASP A 2 13.70 -2.16 9.60
N VAL A 3 13.76 -1.06 8.87
CA VAL A 3 12.61 -0.17 8.65
C VAL A 3 11.52 -0.89 7.85
N TRP A 4 11.87 -1.91 7.06
CA TRP A 4 10.94 -2.70 6.27
C TRP A 4 10.41 -3.94 7.00
N GLY A 5 10.94 -4.21 8.20
CA GLY A 5 10.58 -5.36 9.00
C GLY A 5 9.17 -5.27 9.61
N PRO A 6 8.63 -6.41 10.08
CA PRO A 6 7.29 -6.49 10.67
C PRO A 6 7.15 -5.60 11.92
N ASP A 7 8.25 -5.32 12.63
CA ASP A 7 8.24 -4.46 13.81
C ASP A 7 7.95 -2.99 13.48
N TYR A 8 8.23 -2.55 12.24
CA TYR A 8 8.00 -1.17 11.83
C TYR A 8 6.71 -1.04 11.02
N PHE A 9 6.61 -1.70 9.87
CA PHE A 9 5.43 -1.55 9.00
C PHE A 9 4.32 -2.60 9.21
N GLY A 10 4.58 -3.68 9.94
CA GLY A 10 3.57 -4.69 10.28
C GLY A 10 2.99 -5.49 9.12
N SER A 11 2.30 -6.59 9.44
CA SER A 11 1.52 -7.36 8.47
C SER A 11 0.11 -6.80 8.28
N GLY A 12 -0.40 -6.87 7.04
CA GLY A 12 -1.80 -6.60 6.68
C GLY A 12 -2.56 -7.87 6.25
N ARG A 13 -2.06 -9.06 6.61
CA ARG A 13 -2.60 -10.35 6.17
C ARG A 13 -3.79 -10.80 7.03
N ASN A 14 -4.88 -10.04 6.97
CA ASN A 14 -6.18 -10.38 7.55
C ASN A 14 -7.29 -10.03 6.56
N ALA A 15 -8.53 -10.44 6.86
CA ALA A 15 -9.68 -10.22 6.00
C ALA A 15 -9.95 -8.72 5.74
N GLU A 16 -9.57 -7.88 6.70
CA GLU A 16 -9.75 -6.43 6.71
C GLU A 16 -8.56 -5.66 6.11
N HIS A 17 -7.50 -6.36 5.69
CA HIS A 17 -6.22 -5.78 5.27
C HIS A 17 -5.61 -4.75 6.23
N THR A 18 -6.00 -4.79 7.50
CA THR A 18 -5.59 -3.85 8.54
C THR A 18 -4.17 -4.16 9.00
N VAL A 19 -3.33 -3.14 9.18
CA VAL A 19 -2.00 -3.36 9.79
C VAL A 19 -2.20 -3.82 11.23
N SER A 20 -1.81 -5.06 11.56
CA SER A 20 -2.06 -5.67 12.88
C SER A 20 -0.80 -5.79 13.75
N GLN A 21 0.36 -5.43 13.21
CA GLN A 21 1.66 -5.60 13.86
C GLN A 21 2.53 -4.35 13.68
N GLY A 22 3.61 -4.26 14.45
CA GLY A 22 4.56 -3.16 14.37
C GLY A 22 4.01 -1.79 14.80
N ARG A 23 4.76 -0.74 14.49
CA ARG A 23 4.47 0.64 14.92
C ARG A 23 3.08 1.14 14.50
N TRP A 24 2.61 0.70 13.35
CA TRP A 24 1.35 1.16 12.75
C TRP A 24 0.16 0.23 13.05
N ALA A 25 0.34 -0.79 13.90
CA ALA A 25 -0.71 -1.72 14.29
C ALA A 25 -1.97 -1.00 14.79
N TYR A 26 -3.12 -1.31 14.18
CA TYR A 26 -4.44 -0.76 14.53
C TYR A 26 -4.48 0.78 14.62
N THR A 27 -3.62 1.45 13.86
CA THR A 27 -3.63 2.91 13.81
C THR A 27 -4.96 3.36 13.22
N ASN A 28 -5.76 4.09 14.00
CA ASN A 28 -6.99 4.69 13.53
C ASN A 28 -6.70 5.80 12.52
N ILE A 29 -7.52 5.85 11.47
CA ILE A 29 -7.61 6.97 10.57
C ILE A 29 -8.62 7.94 11.14
N THR A 30 -8.36 9.24 11.03
CA THR A 30 -9.31 10.27 11.46
C THR A 30 -10.63 10.11 10.74
N THR A 31 -11.70 9.98 11.52
CA THR A 31 -13.07 9.78 11.04
C THR A 31 -13.86 11.09 11.12
N THR A 32 -15.04 11.12 10.48
CA THR A 32 -15.97 12.26 10.48
C THR A 32 -15.36 13.57 9.99
N ASN A 33 -14.37 13.50 9.09
CA ASN A 33 -13.69 14.70 8.59
C ASN A 33 -14.51 15.45 7.52
N TRP A 34 -15.84 15.56 7.71
CA TRP A 34 -16.83 16.08 6.76
C TRP A 34 -16.61 17.54 6.34
N ASN A 35 -15.84 18.28 7.13
CA ASN A 35 -15.51 19.68 6.86
C ASN A 35 -14.15 19.85 6.18
N ASP A 36 -13.50 18.76 5.77
CA ASP A 36 -12.15 18.74 5.18
C ASP A 36 -12.05 17.58 4.16
N THR A 37 -10.85 17.22 3.69
CA THR A 37 -10.68 16.16 2.69
C THR A 37 -11.01 14.80 3.29
N HIS A 38 -12.05 14.15 2.77
CA HIS A 38 -12.49 12.84 3.21
C HIS A 38 -13.02 11.97 2.06
N ASN A 39 -13.10 10.66 2.26
CA ASN A 39 -13.84 9.76 1.39
C ASN A 39 -15.34 9.70 1.79
N PRO A 40 -16.24 9.07 1.03
CA PRO A 40 -17.67 9.00 1.33
C PRO A 40 -18.05 8.30 2.65
N TYR A 41 -17.11 7.66 3.32
CA TYR A 41 -17.29 7.10 4.68
C TYR A 41 -16.83 8.06 5.78
N GLY A 42 -16.40 9.27 5.43
CA GLY A 42 -15.94 10.29 6.36
C GLY A 42 -14.50 10.11 6.84
N HIS A 43 -13.72 9.22 6.22
CA HIS A 43 -12.32 8.98 6.59
C HIS A 43 -11.36 9.91 5.85
N MET A 44 -10.31 10.37 6.52
CA MET A 44 -9.17 11.04 5.88
C MET A 44 -8.38 10.06 4.99
N ARG A 45 -8.89 9.84 3.79
CA ARG A 45 -8.23 9.10 2.70
C ARG A 45 -8.40 9.90 1.43
N ALA A 46 -7.52 9.64 0.46
CA ALA A 46 -7.72 10.16 -0.88
C ALA A 46 -9.12 9.77 -1.41
N PRO A 47 -9.82 10.65 -2.13
CA PRO A 47 -11.24 10.45 -2.49
C PRO A 47 -11.47 9.23 -3.39
N TRP A 48 -10.44 8.73 -4.08
CA TRP A 48 -10.48 7.49 -4.86
C TRP A 48 -10.28 6.22 -4.02
N ASN A 49 -9.96 6.34 -2.73
CA ASN A 49 -9.85 5.22 -1.80
C ASN A 49 -11.16 5.08 -0.98
N MET A 50 -12.12 4.36 -1.57
CA MET A 50 -13.46 4.07 -1.03
C MET A 50 -13.46 2.94 0.02
N ASN A 51 -12.46 2.89 0.91
CA ASN A 51 -12.41 1.89 1.97
C ASN A 51 -13.15 2.40 3.24
N SER A 52 -14.07 1.61 3.78
CA SER A 52 -14.83 1.91 5.01
C SER A 52 -14.10 1.54 6.30
N ILE A 53 -12.98 0.82 6.21
CA ILE A 53 -12.23 0.33 7.37
C ILE A 53 -11.53 1.50 8.09
N PRO A 54 -11.75 1.66 9.41
CA PRO A 54 -11.29 2.83 10.17
C PRO A 54 -9.81 2.79 10.54
N TYR A 55 -9.09 1.72 10.18
CA TYR A 55 -7.68 1.55 10.48
C TYR A 55 -6.81 1.73 9.24
N VAL A 56 -5.51 1.97 9.45
CA VAL A 56 -4.51 1.90 8.37
C VAL A 56 -4.56 0.51 7.76
N THR A 57 -4.81 0.46 6.45
CA THR A 57 -4.90 -0.78 5.66
C THR A 57 -3.81 -0.83 4.59
N ARG A 58 -3.34 -2.01 4.24
CA ARG A 58 -2.48 -2.23 3.07
C ARG A 58 -3.32 -2.56 1.84
N PHE A 59 -2.91 -2.07 0.68
CA PHE A 59 -3.77 -2.00 -0.50
C PHE A 59 -4.13 -3.30 -1.21
N ASN A 60 -3.41 -4.41 -1.24
CA ASN A 60 -3.64 -5.72 -1.91
C ASN A 60 -4.10 -5.74 -3.38
N TYR A 61 -4.56 -4.65 -3.98
CA TYR A 61 -4.81 -4.49 -5.40
C TYR A 61 -4.47 -3.07 -5.87
N THR A 62 -3.93 -2.95 -7.08
CA THR A 62 -3.95 -1.70 -7.85
C THR A 62 -4.56 -1.99 -9.22
N GLY A 63 -5.70 -1.36 -9.52
CA GLY A 63 -6.50 -1.74 -10.69
C GLY A 63 -6.93 -3.21 -10.64
N SER A 64 -6.53 -4.00 -11.63
CA SER A 64 -6.79 -5.45 -11.71
C SER A 64 -5.64 -6.32 -11.19
N VAL A 65 -4.54 -5.73 -10.71
CA VAL A 65 -3.35 -6.45 -10.25
C VAL A 65 -3.45 -6.69 -8.74
N ASN A 66 -3.27 -7.93 -8.30
CA ASN A 66 -3.27 -8.32 -6.88
C ASN A 66 -1.84 -8.24 -6.32
N HIS A 67 -1.60 -7.37 -5.35
CA HIS A 67 -0.34 -7.25 -4.63
C HIS A 67 -0.34 -8.20 -3.43
N GLN A 68 0.32 -9.35 -3.59
CA GLN A 68 0.52 -10.27 -2.48
C GLN A 68 1.71 -9.82 -1.64
N TYR A 69 1.44 -9.19 -0.49
CA TYR A 69 2.47 -8.57 0.36
C TYR A 69 3.54 -9.49 0.95
N ASP A 70 3.61 -10.77 0.58
CA ASP A 70 4.45 -11.76 1.26
C ASP A 70 4.67 -13.07 0.48
N SER A 71 4.48 -13.07 -0.85
CA SER A 71 4.87 -14.21 -1.70
C SER A 71 6.07 -13.82 -2.56
N ALA A 72 6.99 -14.75 -2.78
CA ALA A 72 8.16 -14.56 -3.63
C ALA A 72 7.80 -14.27 -5.11
N GLU A 73 6.52 -14.39 -5.48
CA GLU A 73 6.03 -14.23 -6.85
C GLU A 73 5.37 -12.87 -7.12
N MET A 74 4.87 -12.14 -6.10
CA MET A 74 4.17 -10.84 -6.25
C MET A 74 4.39 -9.91 -5.03
N GLY A 75 5.54 -10.04 -4.36
CA GLY A 75 5.93 -9.24 -3.20
C GLY A 75 6.10 -7.75 -3.48
N MET A 76 6.26 -6.93 -2.43
CA MET A 76 6.73 -5.56 -2.64
C MET A 76 8.04 -5.60 -3.45
N PRO A 77 8.24 -4.68 -4.42
CA PRO A 77 9.44 -4.69 -5.24
C PRO A 77 10.68 -4.72 -4.35
N THR A 78 11.60 -5.64 -4.63
CA THR A 78 12.89 -5.66 -3.95
C THR A 78 13.72 -4.44 -4.37
N CYS A 79 14.78 -4.16 -3.63
CA CYS A 79 15.74 -3.14 -4.06
C CYS A 79 16.33 -3.44 -5.45
N MET A 80 16.41 -4.72 -5.82
CA MET A 80 16.92 -5.14 -7.13
C MET A 80 15.89 -4.88 -8.23
N ASP A 81 14.61 -5.14 -7.97
CA ASP A 81 13.51 -4.83 -8.89
C ASP A 81 13.47 -3.33 -9.13
N PHE A 82 13.49 -2.54 -8.06
CA PHE A 82 13.51 -1.08 -8.15
C PHE A 82 14.72 -0.56 -8.96
N TRP A 83 15.93 -1.07 -8.69
CA TRP A 83 17.11 -0.72 -9.47
C TRP A 83 16.96 -1.09 -10.95
N THR A 84 16.50 -2.31 -11.23
CA THR A 84 16.30 -2.80 -12.60
C THR A 84 15.32 -1.91 -13.34
N MET A 85 14.22 -1.52 -12.71
CA MET A 85 13.24 -0.61 -13.30
C MET A 85 13.81 0.76 -13.60
N ILE A 86 14.58 1.36 -12.67
CA ILE A 86 15.24 2.65 -12.93
C ILE A 86 16.24 2.55 -14.09
N MET A 87 16.91 1.41 -14.26
CA MET A 87 17.89 1.22 -15.33
C MET A 87 17.26 0.84 -16.68
N THR A 88 16.04 0.29 -16.70
CA THR A 88 15.39 -0.26 -17.91
C THR A 88 14.18 0.52 -18.40
N CYS A 89 13.56 1.35 -17.56
CA CYS A 89 12.47 2.24 -17.99
C CYS A 89 13.08 3.50 -18.62
N ASP A 90 12.73 3.78 -19.87
CA ASP A 90 13.28 4.92 -20.61
C ASP A 90 12.58 6.24 -20.28
N THR A 91 11.37 6.16 -19.70
CA THR A 91 10.58 7.33 -19.33
C THR A 91 9.99 7.20 -17.93
N TRP A 92 9.72 8.36 -17.33
CA TRP A 92 9.05 8.42 -16.03
C TRP A 92 7.65 7.79 -16.05
N ASP A 93 6.94 7.93 -17.18
CA ASP A 93 5.61 7.34 -17.37
C ASP A 93 5.68 5.81 -17.34
N GLU A 94 6.61 5.23 -18.11
CA GLU A 94 6.85 3.79 -18.13
C GLU A 94 7.25 3.27 -16.75
N PHE A 95 8.15 3.98 -16.06
CA PHE A 95 8.55 3.64 -14.70
C PHE A 95 7.35 3.64 -13.74
N GLY A 96 6.53 4.70 -13.76
CA GLY A 96 5.36 4.82 -12.89
C GLY A 96 4.31 3.74 -13.16
N TRP A 97 4.11 3.39 -14.43
CA TRP A 97 3.20 2.32 -14.83
C TRP A 97 3.70 0.95 -14.38
N LYS A 98 4.93 0.58 -14.75
CA LYS A 98 5.50 -0.73 -14.40
C LYS A 98 5.62 -0.90 -12.88
N MET A 99 6.02 0.14 -12.14
CA MET A 99 6.21 0.03 -10.68
C MET A 99 4.89 -0.34 -9.98
N THR A 100 3.77 0.07 -10.58
CA THR A 100 2.44 -0.12 -10.01
C THR A 100 1.79 -1.41 -10.51
N TYR A 101 2.06 -1.85 -11.74
CA TYR A 101 1.30 -2.93 -12.40
C TYR A 101 2.13 -4.14 -12.83
N ASP A 102 3.45 -3.99 -12.96
CA ASP A 102 4.37 -5.04 -13.43
C ASP A 102 5.77 -4.86 -12.83
N PRO A 103 5.93 -4.96 -11.49
CA PRO A 103 7.20 -4.66 -10.84
C PRO A 103 8.23 -5.80 -10.92
N HIS A 104 7.96 -6.90 -11.62
CA HIS A 104 8.83 -8.10 -11.68
C HIS A 104 8.77 -8.81 -13.04
#